data_AF-A0A832LYY5-F1
#
_entry.id   AF-A0A832LYY5-F1
#
_cell.length_a   1.000
_cell.length_b   1.000
_cell.length_c   1.000
_cell.angle_alpha   90.00
_cell.angle_beta   90.00
_cell.angle_gamma   90.00
#
_symmetry.space_group_name_H-M   'P 1'
#
loop_
_entity.id
_entity.type
_entity.pdbx_description
1 polymer ?
#
loop_
_entity_poly.entity_id
_entity_poly.type
_entity_poly.pdbx_seq_one_letter_code
_entity_poly.pdbx_strand_id
1 'polypeptide(L)'
;MVKIILKKLGEIPEKFEEEILNIIKECYEKLPHNLEVLEVLLFEKISFMRSFYSKEREIIGVKMEDFEESFIAIHEAWRGIPRIAICLEKMEKIPKIIQLAALRHEVGHSILHGSIEYYIFPVTKKLAEFSKKFNLSKKYVLNLIHLISMAVKDFEVTKFLLKGGYAEEQIAYSEYLIKPSEEDLIAWQLSKTNFANTILCLAGRLKDLACLIALQPLLENQRIEKMIKKGLYYIPHEIFEKMMKFTNKLPQLMKGDTFQSFIAVTDAFIEEFL
;
A
#
# COMPACT_ATOMS: atom_id res chain seq x y z
N MET A 1 1.66 23.28 -12.40
CA MET A 1 2.84 23.09 -11.52
C MET A 1 2.33 22.97 -10.10
N VAL A 2 2.67 21.88 -9.40
CA VAL A 2 2.22 21.64 -8.01
C VAL A 2 3.05 22.48 -7.04
N LYS A 3 2.41 23.16 -6.10
CA LYS A 3 3.08 23.85 -5.00
C LYS A 3 3.51 22.83 -3.95
N ILE A 4 4.82 22.67 -3.76
CA ILE A 4 5.38 21.78 -2.74
C ILE A 4 5.67 22.57 -1.46
N ILE A 5 5.08 22.17 -0.35
CA ILE A 5 5.37 22.68 0.99
C ILE A 5 6.29 21.68 1.67
N LEU A 6 7.53 22.09 1.97
CA LEU A 6 8.52 21.22 2.58
C LEU A 6 8.61 21.44 4.09
N LYS A 7 8.58 20.36 4.86
CA LYS A 7 8.85 20.35 6.30
C LYS A 7 9.94 19.33 6.63
N LYS A 8 10.90 19.74 7.46
CA LYS A 8 12.04 18.91 7.87
C LYS A 8 12.01 18.70 9.38
N LEU A 9 12.31 17.49 9.82
CA LEU A 9 12.47 17.14 11.22
C LEU A 9 13.80 16.40 11.41
N GLY A 10 14.75 17.08 12.06
CA GLY A 10 16.14 16.65 12.19
C GLY A 10 17.07 17.28 11.14
N GLU A 11 18.29 16.77 11.08
CA GLU A 11 19.30 17.21 10.12
C GLU A 11 19.14 16.46 8.79
N ILE A 12 18.69 17.17 7.76
CA ILE A 12 18.49 16.62 6.42
C ILE A 12 19.57 17.18 5.48
N PRO A 13 20.43 16.34 4.88
CA PRO A 13 21.40 16.80 3.89
C PRO A 13 20.72 17.46 2.68
N GLU A 14 21.24 18.60 2.24
CA GLU A 14 20.71 19.36 1.09
C GLU A 14 20.62 18.48 -0.17
N LYS A 15 21.66 17.68 -0.43
CA LYS A 15 21.66 16.73 -1.56
C LYS A 15 20.49 15.73 -1.50
N PHE A 16 20.16 15.22 -0.31
CA PHE A 16 19.06 14.27 -0.16
C PHE A 16 17.73 14.97 -0.46
N GLU A 17 17.51 16.16 0.09
CA GLU A 17 16.34 16.98 -0.19
C GLU A 17 16.19 17.29 -1.69
N GLU A 18 17.26 17.75 -2.35
CA GLU A 18 17.25 18.04 -3.77
C GLU A 18 16.89 16.80 -4.60
N GLU A 19 17.49 15.65 -4.30
CA GLU A 19 17.17 14.38 -4.96
C GLU A 19 15.69 14.01 -4.82
N ILE A 20 15.14 14.08 -3.60
CA ILE A 20 13.72 13.81 -3.35
C ILE A 20 12.83 14.77 -4.14
N LEU A 21 13.08 16.07 -4.05
CA LEU A 21 12.25 17.08 -4.71
C LEU A 21 12.32 16.97 -6.23
N ASN A 22 13.48 16.63 -6.79
CA ASN A 22 13.64 16.43 -8.24
C ASN A 22 12.83 15.24 -8.73
N ILE A 23 12.84 14.11 -8.00
CA ILE A 23 12.03 12.93 -8.33
C ILE A 23 10.53 13.29 -8.29
N ILE A 24 10.09 13.98 -7.24
CA ILE A 24 8.68 14.35 -7.08
C ILE A 24 8.24 15.31 -8.20
N LYS A 25 9.06 16.33 -8.50
CA LYS A 25 8.78 17.30 -9.58
C LYS A 25 8.71 16.62 -10.95
N GLU A 26 9.66 15.72 -11.25
CA GLU A 26 9.67 14.94 -12.50
C GLU A 26 8.37 14.16 -12.70
N CYS A 27 7.85 13.55 -11.62
CA CYS A 27 6.57 12.85 -11.67
C CYS A 27 5.41 13.78 -12.03
N TYR A 28 5.32 14.95 -11.42
CA TYR A 28 4.26 15.92 -11.73
C TYR A 28 4.40 16.59 -13.09
N GLU A 29 5.61 16.67 -13.64
CA GLU A 29 5.82 17.13 -15.01
C GLU A 29 5.35 16.09 -16.04
N LYS A 30 5.51 14.80 -15.74
CA LYS A 30 5.25 13.71 -16.68
C LYS A 30 3.85 13.10 -16.57
N LEU A 31 3.31 12.99 -15.36
CA LEU A 31 2.05 12.31 -15.08
C LEU A 31 0.87 13.29 -15.15
N PRO A 32 -0.30 12.86 -15.67
CA PRO A 32 -1.48 13.71 -15.67
C PRO A 32 -2.01 13.87 -14.24
N HIS A 33 -2.24 15.11 -13.81
CA HIS A 33 -2.74 15.42 -12.48
C HIS A 33 -3.55 16.71 -12.47
N ASN A 34 -4.41 16.86 -11.45
CA ASN A 34 -5.12 18.09 -11.11
C ASN A 34 -4.71 18.62 -9.71
N LEU A 35 -3.71 18.00 -9.07
CA LEU A 35 -3.25 18.40 -7.76
C LEU A 35 -2.61 19.80 -7.78
N GLU A 36 -2.97 20.64 -6.82
CA GLU A 36 -2.44 22.00 -6.69
C GLU A 36 -1.35 22.12 -5.63
N VAL A 37 -1.49 21.39 -4.51
CA VAL A 37 -0.61 21.48 -3.34
C VAL A 37 -0.25 20.09 -2.85
N LEU A 38 1.03 19.91 -2.48
CA LEU A 38 1.55 18.71 -1.83
C LEU A 38 2.41 19.14 -0.64
N GLU A 39 2.27 18.50 0.52
CA GLU A 39 3.28 18.60 1.58
C GLU A 39 4.29 17.46 1.49
N VAL A 40 5.57 17.78 1.63
CA VAL A 40 6.64 16.79 1.73
C VAL A 40 7.24 16.89 3.12
N LEU A 41 7.23 15.78 3.85
CA LEU A 41 7.74 15.67 5.21
C LEU A 41 9.03 14.85 5.18
N LEU A 42 10.16 15.46 5.51
CA LEU A 42 11.46 14.79 5.60
C LEU A 42 11.84 14.57 7.06
N PHE A 43 12.15 13.33 7.42
CA PHE A 43 12.56 12.92 8.76
C PHE A 43 13.97 12.35 8.72
N GLU A 44 14.85 12.82 9.60
CA GLU A 44 16.20 12.25 9.74
C GLU A 44 16.11 10.80 10.23
N LYS A 45 15.33 10.57 11.29
CA LYS A 45 15.25 9.29 12.02
C LYS A 45 13.85 8.69 12.01
N ILE A 46 13.77 7.36 12.08
CA ILE A 46 12.50 6.63 12.20
C ILE A 46 11.74 7.06 13.47
N SER A 47 12.44 7.32 14.57
CA SER A 47 11.84 7.75 15.83
C SER A 47 11.12 9.10 15.74
N PHE A 48 11.64 10.03 14.92
CA PHE A 48 10.99 11.33 14.68
C PHE A 48 9.70 11.15 13.87
N MET A 49 9.75 10.32 12.83
CA MET A 49 8.59 9.98 12.03
C MET A 49 7.49 9.32 12.87
N ARG A 50 7.84 8.32 13.68
CA ARG A 50 6.92 7.64 14.60
C ARG A 50 6.27 8.59 15.60
N SER A 51 7.07 9.44 16.24
CA SER A 51 6.57 10.41 17.21
C SER A 51 5.62 11.42 16.57
N PHE A 52 5.93 11.87 15.34
CA PHE A 52 5.07 12.76 14.57
C PHE A 52 3.72 12.12 14.26
N TYR A 53 3.71 10.92 13.67
CA TYR A 53 2.47 10.24 13.30
C TYR A 53 1.64 9.76 14.50
N SER A 54 2.29 9.36 15.60
CA SER A 54 1.60 9.04 16.85
C SER A 54 0.76 10.23 17.32
N LYS A 55 1.34 11.43 17.32
CA LYS A 55 0.66 12.67 17.70
C LYS A 55 -0.44 13.07 16.70
N GLU A 56 -0.19 12.93 15.40
CA GLU A 56 -1.20 13.21 14.37
C GLU A 56 -2.43 12.33 14.54
N ARG A 57 -2.25 11.02 14.78
CA ARG A 57 -3.34 10.07 14.98
C ARG A 57 -4.11 10.35 16.27
N GLU A 58 -3.43 10.74 17.34
CA GLU A 58 -4.09 11.16 18.59
C GLU A 58 -5.01 12.36 18.35
N ILE A 59 -4.53 13.38 17.62
CA ILE A 59 -5.31 14.58 17.29
C ILE A 59 -6.54 14.25 16.43
N ILE A 60 -6.40 13.34 15.48
CA ILE A 60 -7.47 12.98 14.53
C ILE A 60 -8.39 11.88 15.10
N GLY A 61 -8.02 11.27 16.23
CA GLY A 61 -8.78 10.20 16.88
C GLY A 61 -8.72 8.84 16.16
N VAL A 62 -7.69 8.61 15.33
CA VAL A 62 -7.51 7.37 14.58
C VAL A 62 -7.00 6.27 15.51
N LYS A 63 -7.83 5.24 15.76
CA LYS A 63 -7.51 4.06 16.60
C LYS A 63 -7.19 2.78 15.80
N MET A 64 -6.79 2.93 14.54
CA MET A 64 -6.42 1.80 13.68
C MET A 64 -5.03 1.26 14.03
N GLU A 65 -4.75 0.02 13.62
CA GLU A 65 -3.40 -0.54 13.72
C GLU A 65 -2.42 0.19 12.80
N ASP A 66 -1.18 0.29 13.25
CA ASP A 66 -0.14 1.06 12.56
C ASP A 66 0.54 0.20 11.49
N PHE A 67 -0.19 -0.09 10.42
CA PHE A 67 0.33 -0.88 9.30
C PHE A 67 1.39 -0.11 8.49
N GLU A 68 1.44 1.22 8.61
CA GLU A 68 2.25 2.10 7.77
C GLU A 68 3.68 2.28 8.30
N GLU A 69 3.96 1.88 9.54
CA GLU A 69 5.27 2.01 10.17
C GLU A 69 6.38 1.24 9.44
N SER A 70 6.05 0.16 8.73
CA SER A 70 7.00 -0.65 7.96
C SER A 70 7.23 -0.12 6.55
N PHE A 71 6.47 0.88 6.08
CA PHE A 71 6.60 1.37 4.70
C PHE A 71 7.88 2.18 4.49
N ILE A 72 8.36 2.14 3.25
CA ILE A 72 9.57 2.87 2.82
C ILE A 72 9.34 4.38 2.85
N ALA A 73 8.19 4.80 2.32
CA ALA A 73 7.65 6.15 2.38
C ALA A 73 6.13 6.03 2.64
N ILE A 74 5.50 7.11 3.07
CA ILE A 74 4.08 7.12 3.42
C ILE A 74 3.39 8.26 2.69
N HIS A 75 2.32 7.95 1.98
CA HIS A 75 1.32 8.91 1.55
C HIS A 75 0.13 8.93 2.52
N GLU A 76 -0.24 10.12 3.00
CA GLU A 76 -1.57 10.32 3.57
C GLU A 76 -2.24 11.63 3.15
N ALA A 77 -3.54 11.75 3.38
CA ALA A 77 -4.32 12.96 3.08
C ALA A 77 -5.38 13.26 4.15
N TRP A 78 -5.17 12.83 5.39
CA TRP A 78 -6.20 12.90 6.45
C TRP A 78 -6.61 14.33 6.80
N ARG A 79 -5.76 15.31 6.48
CA ARG A 79 -5.99 16.74 6.72
C ARG A 79 -6.53 17.49 5.49
N GLY A 80 -6.85 16.77 4.41
CA GLY A 80 -7.36 17.36 3.17
C GLY A 80 -6.29 17.91 2.22
N ILE A 81 -5.01 17.82 2.59
CA ILE A 81 -3.87 18.06 1.70
C ILE A 81 -3.06 16.76 1.67
N PRO A 82 -2.70 16.22 0.49
CA PRO A 82 -1.86 15.04 0.43
C PRO A 82 -0.45 15.38 0.92
N ARG A 83 0.12 14.46 1.69
CA ARG A 83 1.46 14.57 2.24
C ARG A 83 2.23 13.30 1.96
N ILE A 84 3.49 13.46 1.57
CA ILE A 84 4.43 12.36 1.38
C ILE A 84 5.51 12.48 2.46
N ALA A 85 5.56 11.49 3.35
CA ALA A 85 6.58 11.38 4.39
C ALA A 85 7.69 10.42 4.00
N ILE A 86 8.92 10.88 4.18
CA ILE A 86 10.14 10.19 3.79
C ILE A 86 11.12 10.25 4.95
N CYS A 87 11.69 9.11 5.30
CA CYS A 87 12.70 9.01 6.34
C CYS A 87 14.07 8.70 5.74
N LEU A 88 15.05 9.56 5.99
CA LEU A 88 16.43 9.41 5.54
C LEU A 88 17.01 8.07 6.00
N GLU A 89 16.93 7.78 7.30
CA GLU A 89 17.42 6.52 7.88
C GLU A 89 16.82 5.26 7.21
N LYS A 90 15.56 5.33 6.74
CA LYS A 90 14.94 4.23 5.97
C LYS A 90 15.49 4.15 4.55
N MET A 91 15.56 5.30 3.87
CA MET A 91 16.02 5.36 2.47
C MET A 91 17.47 4.89 2.32
N GLU A 92 18.35 5.21 3.27
CA GLU A 92 19.75 4.78 3.24
C GLU A 92 19.95 3.26 3.35
N LYS A 93 18.96 2.54 3.90
CA LYS A 93 19.03 1.08 4.11
C LYS A 93 18.57 0.28 2.89
N ILE A 94 18.10 0.93 1.84
CA ILE A 94 17.51 0.26 0.66
C ILE A 94 18.17 0.68 -0.66
N PRO A 95 18.16 -0.19 -1.69
CA PRO A 95 18.77 0.13 -2.99
C PRO A 95 18.13 1.35 -3.66
N LYS A 96 18.93 2.13 -4.40
CA LYS A 96 18.47 3.39 -5.01
C LYS A 96 17.27 3.22 -5.96
N ILE A 97 17.22 2.13 -6.72
CA ILE A 97 16.06 1.81 -7.58
C ILE A 97 14.77 1.63 -6.78
N ILE A 98 14.86 1.07 -5.57
CA ILE A 98 13.71 0.87 -4.68
C ILE A 98 13.29 2.21 -4.04
N GLN A 99 14.24 3.06 -3.67
CA GLN A 99 13.94 4.43 -3.22
C GLN A 99 13.17 5.20 -4.29
N LEU A 100 13.67 5.18 -5.54
CA LEU A 100 13.03 5.84 -6.68
C LEU A 100 11.62 5.30 -6.91
N ALA A 101 11.46 3.97 -6.91
CA ALA A 101 10.18 3.35 -7.13
C ALA A 101 9.15 3.68 -6.03
N ALA A 102 9.57 3.65 -4.76
CA ALA A 102 8.72 3.98 -3.62
C ALA A 102 8.25 5.44 -3.69
N LEU A 103 9.15 6.38 -3.96
CA LEU A 103 8.80 7.80 -4.09
C LEU A 103 7.79 8.04 -5.21
N ARG A 104 8.01 7.41 -6.37
CA ARG A 104 7.06 7.48 -7.50
C ARG A 104 5.72 6.86 -7.14
N HIS A 105 5.72 5.78 -6.36
CA HIS A 105 4.51 5.15 -5.84
C HIS A 105 3.70 6.11 -4.96
N GLU A 106 4.35 6.76 -4.00
CA GLU A 106 3.68 7.75 -3.14
C GLU A 106 3.19 8.99 -3.92
N VAL A 107 3.93 9.42 -4.94
CA VAL A 107 3.44 10.48 -5.85
C VAL A 107 2.20 10.01 -6.62
N GLY A 108 2.20 8.77 -7.13
CA GLY A 108 1.02 8.17 -7.74
C GLY A 108 -0.18 8.15 -6.79
N HIS A 109 0.02 7.82 -5.51
CA HIS A 109 -1.04 7.92 -4.51
C HIS A 109 -1.51 9.36 -4.31
N SER A 110 -0.63 10.35 -4.25
CA SER A 110 -1.06 11.75 -4.10
C SER A 110 -1.86 12.27 -5.30
N ILE A 111 -1.64 11.71 -6.49
CA ILE A 111 -2.39 12.07 -7.70
C ILE A 111 -3.76 11.38 -7.73
N LEU A 112 -3.81 10.07 -7.47
CA LEU A 112 -5.05 9.30 -7.59
C LEU A 112 -5.92 9.35 -6.34
N HIS A 113 -5.27 9.38 -5.17
CA HIS A 113 -5.88 9.15 -3.85
C HIS A 113 -5.55 10.25 -2.84
N GLY A 114 -5.17 11.43 -3.31
CA GLY A 114 -4.70 12.55 -2.48
C GLY A 114 -5.79 13.31 -1.72
N SER A 115 -6.98 12.73 -1.59
CA SER A 115 -8.16 13.35 -0.99
C SER A 115 -8.78 12.46 0.08
N ILE A 116 -9.55 13.07 0.99
CA ILE A 116 -10.01 12.43 2.22
C ILE A 116 -11.02 11.30 1.97
N GLU A 117 -11.77 11.35 0.86
CA GLU A 117 -12.74 10.31 0.50
C GLU A 117 -12.07 8.94 0.34
N TYR A 118 -10.81 8.87 -0.10
CA TYR A 118 -10.05 7.62 -0.21
C TYR A 118 -9.54 7.07 1.14
N TYR A 119 -10.09 7.57 2.25
CA TYR A 119 -9.94 7.02 3.60
C TYR A 119 -11.29 6.59 4.20
N ILE A 120 -12.39 6.74 3.45
CA ILE A 120 -13.75 6.47 3.91
C ILE A 120 -14.38 5.39 3.03
N PHE A 121 -14.05 4.13 3.32
CA PHE A 121 -14.59 2.98 2.60
C PHE A 121 -15.80 2.35 3.31
N PRO A 122 -16.82 1.89 2.55
CA PRO A 122 -18.02 1.30 3.13
C PRO A 122 -17.78 -0.11 3.67
N VAL A 123 -18.56 -0.52 4.66
CA VAL A 123 -18.67 -1.95 5.01
C VAL A 123 -19.53 -2.63 3.94
N THR A 124 -18.95 -3.54 3.15
CA THR A 124 -19.71 -4.26 2.12
C THR A 124 -20.71 -5.26 2.73
N LYS A 125 -21.69 -5.69 1.93
CA LYS A 125 -22.69 -6.67 2.39
C LYS A 125 -22.03 -7.98 2.84
N LYS A 126 -21.08 -8.52 2.06
CA LYS A 126 -20.38 -9.77 2.41
C LYS A 126 -19.51 -9.60 3.65
N LEU A 127 -18.85 -8.46 3.80
CA LEU A 127 -18.07 -8.17 5.01
C LEU A 127 -18.96 -8.04 6.25
N ALA A 128 -20.15 -7.45 6.13
CA ALA A 128 -21.11 -7.38 7.22
C ALA A 128 -21.65 -8.76 7.62
N GLU A 129 -21.95 -9.62 6.64
CA GLU A 129 -22.35 -11.01 6.86
C GLU A 129 -21.23 -11.81 7.54
N PHE A 130 -19.99 -11.67 7.07
CA PHE A 130 -18.80 -12.26 7.68
C PHE A 130 -18.62 -11.82 9.13
N SER A 131 -18.71 -10.51 9.39
CA SER A 131 -18.60 -9.93 10.73
C SER A 131 -19.62 -10.53 11.69
N LYS A 132 -20.88 -10.67 11.25
CA LYS A 132 -21.94 -11.29 12.06
C LYS A 132 -21.67 -12.78 12.31
N LYS A 133 -21.31 -13.54 11.26
CA LYS A 133 -21.10 -14.99 11.33
C LYS A 133 -19.98 -15.37 12.31
N PHE A 134 -18.91 -14.58 12.37
CA PHE A 134 -17.75 -14.84 13.23
C PHE A 134 -17.65 -13.92 14.45
N ASN A 135 -18.70 -13.14 14.75
CA ASN A 135 -18.75 -12.19 15.86
C ASN A 135 -17.52 -11.26 15.92
N LEU A 136 -17.13 -10.71 14.76
CA LEU A 136 -15.92 -9.91 14.63
C LEU A 136 -16.09 -8.53 15.26
N SER A 137 -15.04 -8.07 15.94
CA SER A 137 -15.04 -6.72 16.52
C SER A 137 -15.07 -5.64 15.42
N LYS A 138 -15.59 -4.45 15.76
CA LYS A 138 -15.54 -3.28 14.88
C LYS A 138 -14.11 -2.96 14.44
N LYS A 139 -13.13 -3.09 15.34
CA LYS A 139 -11.71 -2.87 15.05
C LYS A 139 -11.22 -3.81 13.94
N TYR A 140 -11.55 -5.09 14.05
CA TYR A 140 -11.16 -6.08 13.05
C TYR A 140 -11.73 -5.77 11.66
N VAL A 141 -13.03 -5.42 11.59
CA VAL A 141 -13.68 -5.04 10.32
C VAL A 141 -13.00 -3.83 9.69
N LEU A 142 -12.68 -2.81 10.50
CA LEU A 142 -11.95 -1.62 10.03
C LEU A 142 -10.54 -1.93 9.54
N ASN A 143 -9.82 -2.84 10.20
CA ASN A 143 -8.50 -3.28 9.74
C ASN A 143 -8.59 -4.01 8.38
N LEU A 144 -9.58 -4.88 8.17
CA LEU A 144 -9.77 -5.53 6.86
C LEU A 144 -10.09 -4.52 5.76
N ILE A 145 -10.98 -3.56 6.04
CA ILE A 145 -11.31 -2.49 5.10
C ILE A 145 -10.03 -1.73 4.72
N HIS A 146 -9.23 -1.36 5.72
CA HIS A 146 -7.98 -0.64 5.49
C HIS A 146 -7.03 -1.45 4.59
N LEU A 147 -6.72 -2.71 4.95
CA LEU A 147 -5.79 -3.56 4.18
C LEU A 147 -6.26 -3.81 2.74
N ILE A 148 -7.54 -4.10 2.54
CA ILE A 148 -8.08 -4.33 1.19
C ILE A 148 -8.10 -3.02 0.38
N SER A 149 -8.45 -1.89 1.01
CA SER A 149 -8.42 -0.59 0.33
C SER A 149 -7.02 -0.21 -0.13
N MET A 150 -6.00 -0.52 0.67
CA MET A 150 -4.61 -0.33 0.28
C MET A 150 -4.26 -1.15 -0.95
N ALA A 151 -4.60 -2.44 -0.97
CA ALA A 151 -4.32 -3.28 -2.13
C ALA A 151 -4.97 -2.77 -3.41
N VAL A 152 -6.22 -2.30 -3.34
CA VAL A 152 -6.94 -1.70 -4.47
C VAL A 152 -6.19 -0.46 -4.97
N LYS A 153 -5.85 0.45 -4.05
CA LYS A 153 -5.14 1.69 -4.37
C LYS A 153 -3.76 1.43 -4.97
N ASP A 154 -3.01 0.49 -4.41
CA ASP A 154 -1.67 0.13 -4.85
C ASP A 154 -1.69 -0.47 -6.26
N PHE A 155 -2.68 -1.33 -6.57
CA PHE A 155 -2.89 -1.82 -7.93
C PHE A 155 -3.13 -0.68 -8.93
N GLU A 156 -4.00 0.27 -8.56
CA GLU A 156 -4.34 1.43 -9.39
C GLU A 156 -3.13 2.33 -9.63
N VAL A 157 -2.36 2.61 -8.58
CA VAL A 157 -1.11 3.38 -8.67
C VAL A 157 -0.07 2.68 -9.53
N THR A 158 0.16 1.38 -9.34
CA THR A 158 1.12 0.65 -10.19
C THR A 158 0.70 0.76 -11.65
N LYS A 159 -0.57 0.48 -11.99
CA LYS A 159 -1.07 0.64 -13.37
C LYS A 159 -0.89 2.06 -13.91
N PHE A 160 -1.12 3.07 -13.08
CA PHE A 160 -0.95 4.47 -13.45
C PHE A 160 0.51 4.81 -13.78
N LEU A 161 1.44 4.35 -12.93
CA LEU A 161 2.88 4.56 -13.14
C LEU A 161 3.44 3.79 -14.34
N LEU A 162 2.88 2.61 -14.64
CA LEU A 162 3.22 1.89 -15.87
C LEU A 162 2.89 2.70 -17.12
N LYS A 163 1.73 3.36 -17.15
CA LYS A 163 1.34 4.27 -18.25
C LYS A 163 2.25 5.51 -18.32
N GLY A 164 2.77 5.95 -17.16
CA GLY A 164 3.78 6.99 -17.06
C GLY A 164 5.20 6.56 -17.44
N GLY A 165 5.42 5.31 -17.86
CA GLY A 165 6.72 4.81 -18.30
C GLY A 165 7.71 4.54 -17.16
N TYR A 166 7.22 4.18 -15.96
CA TYR A 166 8.05 3.83 -14.80
C TYR A 166 8.08 2.31 -14.54
N ALA A 167 8.05 1.51 -15.61
CA ALA A 167 7.90 0.07 -15.51
C ALA A 167 9.06 -0.63 -14.80
N GLU A 168 10.29 -0.26 -15.12
CA GLU A 168 11.50 -0.90 -14.56
C GLU A 168 11.55 -0.78 -13.04
N GLU A 169 11.31 0.43 -12.53
CA GLU A 169 11.32 0.71 -11.11
C GLU A 169 10.17 0.02 -10.38
N GLN A 170 8.96 -0.02 -10.97
CA GLN A 170 7.81 -0.68 -10.35
C GLN A 170 7.92 -2.22 -10.36
N ILE A 171 8.63 -2.81 -11.33
CA ILE A 171 9.00 -4.23 -11.31
C ILE A 171 9.96 -4.50 -10.15
N ALA A 172 11.03 -3.71 -10.01
CA ALA A 172 11.98 -3.85 -8.91
C ALA A 172 11.32 -3.66 -7.54
N TYR A 173 10.38 -2.71 -7.44
CA TYR A 173 9.61 -2.46 -6.23
C TYR A 173 8.72 -3.64 -5.85
N SER A 174 7.97 -4.20 -6.81
CA SER A 174 7.11 -5.36 -6.56
C SER A 174 7.93 -6.61 -6.19
N GLU A 175 9.11 -6.79 -6.79
CA GLU A 175 10.07 -7.83 -6.40
C GLU A 175 10.63 -7.65 -4.99
N TYR A 176 10.75 -6.40 -4.54
CA TYR A 176 11.18 -6.07 -3.19
C TYR A 176 10.06 -6.33 -2.16
N LEU A 177 8.85 -5.79 -2.40
CA LEU A 177 7.70 -5.87 -1.50
C LEU A 177 7.15 -7.29 -1.30
N ILE A 178 7.20 -8.13 -2.35
CA ILE A 178 6.61 -9.47 -2.26
C ILE A 178 7.36 -10.40 -1.29
N LYS A 179 8.59 -10.05 -0.91
CA LYS A 179 9.38 -10.80 0.07
C LYS A 179 8.80 -10.59 1.46
N PRO A 180 8.53 -11.66 2.22
CA PRO A 180 8.01 -11.50 3.56
C PRO A 180 9.07 -10.92 4.49
N SER A 181 8.65 -9.98 5.31
CA SER A 181 9.40 -9.50 6.47
C SER A 181 9.35 -10.50 7.62
N GLU A 182 10.17 -10.31 8.65
CA GLU A 182 10.08 -11.08 9.88
C GLU A 182 8.70 -10.91 10.57
N GLU A 183 8.14 -9.71 10.48
CA GLU A 183 6.81 -9.37 11.01
C GLU A 183 5.71 -10.17 10.30
N ASP A 184 5.78 -10.31 8.96
CA ASP A 184 4.86 -11.16 8.19
C ASP A 184 4.92 -12.63 8.66
N LEU A 185 6.14 -13.15 8.84
CA LEU A 185 6.35 -14.54 9.26
C LEU A 185 5.81 -14.77 10.67
N ILE A 186 6.06 -13.85 11.60
CA ILE A 186 5.55 -13.92 12.97
C ILE A 186 4.03 -13.82 12.98
N ALA A 187 3.45 -12.83 12.28
CA ALA A 187 2.02 -12.65 12.16
C ALA A 187 1.35 -13.92 11.63
N TRP A 188 1.92 -14.53 10.59
CA TRP A 188 1.44 -15.80 10.07
C TRP A 188 1.47 -16.92 11.11
N GLN A 189 2.59 -17.11 11.83
CA GLN A 189 2.67 -18.16 12.86
C GLN A 189 1.61 -18.00 13.96
N LEU A 190 1.38 -16.76 14.41
CA LEU A 190 0.39 -16.44 15.43
C LEU A 190 -1.06 -16.59 14.92
N SER A 191 -1.27 -16.50 13.60
CA SER A 191 -2.59 -16.60 12.98
C SER A 191 -3.13 -18.03 12.90
N LYS A 192 -2.26 -19.05 12.86
CA LYS A 192 -2.62 -20.43 12.50
C LYS A 192 -3.74 -21.06 13.33
N THR A 193 -3.93 -20.63 14.57
CA THR A 193 -4.94 -21.16 15.50
C THR A 193 -6.27 -20.40 15.45
N ASN A 194 -6.34 -19.29 14.71
CA ASN A 194 -7.52 -18.44 14.60
C ASN A 194 -7.78 -18.07 13.14
N PHE A 195 -8.85 -18.62 12.58
CA PHE A 195 -9.25 -18.39 11.20
C PHE A 195 -9.36 -16.90 10.83
N ALA A 196 -9.95 -16.06 11.69
CA ALA A 196 -10.06 -14.62 11.41
C ALA A 196 -8.67 -13.97 11.33
N ASN A 197 -7.74 -14.32 12.23
CA ASN A 197 -6.38 -13.80 12.13
C ASN A 197 -5.68 -14.26 10.84
N THR A 198 -5.93 -15.49 10.38
CA THR A 198 -5.42 -15.96 9.08
C THR A 198 -5.93 -15.09 7.95
N ILE A 199 -7.23 -14.77 7.93
CA ILE A 199 -7.82 -13.86 6.92
C ILE A 199 -7.15 -12.49 6.95
N LEU A 200 -6.90 -11.95 8.15
CA LEU A 200 -6.24 -10.65 8.29
C LEU A 200 -4.80 -10.67 7.75
N CYS A 201 -4.04 -11.74 8.02
CA CYS A 201 -2.70 -11.92 7.46
C CYS A 201 -2.73 -11.99 5.93
N LEU A 202 -3.68 -12.73 5.35
CA LEU A 202 -3.83 -12.84 3.90
C LEU A 202 -4.22 -11.50 3.26
N ALA A 203 -5.09 -10.73 3.91
CA ALA A 203 -5.42 -9.37 3.48
C ALA A 203 -4.19 -8.44 3.55
N GLY A 204 -3.33 -8.61 4.56
CA GLY A 204 -2.06 -7.88 4.66
C GLY A 204 -1.14 -8.17 3.48
N ARG A 205 -1.02 -9.44 3.08
CA ARG A 205 -0.23 -9.84 1.88
C ARG A 205 -0.87 -9.41 0.57
N LEU A 206 -2.14 -9.01 0.56
CA LEU A 206 -2.83 -8.63 -0.67
C LEU A 206 -2.26 -7.33 -1.27
N LYS A 207 -1.79 -6.40 -0.45
CA LYS A 207 -1.14 -5.16 -0.90
C LYS A 207 0.05 -5.46 -1.83
N ASP A 208 0.97 -6.31 -1.37
CA ASP A 208 2.18 -6.64 -2.13
C ASP A 208 1.86 -7.42 -3.41
N LEU A 209 0.86 -8.29 -3.34
CA LEU A 209 0.36 -9.02 -4.51
C LEU A 209 -0.30 -8.08 -5.51
N ALA A 210 -1.05 -7.09 -5.06
CA ALA A 210 -1.79 -6.19 -5.93
C ALA A 210 -0.86 -5.39 -6.85
N CYS A 211 0.24 -4.84 -6.31
CA CYS A 211 1.33 -4.24 -7.11
C CYS A 211 1.85 -5.22 -8.16
N LEU A 212 2.18 -6.45 -7.77
CA LEU A 212 2.73 -7.46 -8.66
C LEU A 212 1.75 -7.87 -9.77
N ILE A 213 0.48 -8.06 -9.44
CA ILE A 213 -0.55 -8.44 -10.42
C ILE A 213 -0.83 -7.29 -11.39
N ALA A 214 -0.71 -6.03 -10.97
CA ALA A 214 -0.81 -4.88 -11.86
C ALA A 214 0.26 -4.89 -12.98
N LEU A 215 1.41 -5.57 -12.78
CA LEU A 215 2.48 -5.74 -13.76
C LEU A 215 2.22 -6.83 -14.82
N GLN A 216 1.12 -7.59 -14.70
CA GLN A 216 0.80 -8.69 -15.63
C GLN A 216 0.85 -8.33 -17.12
N PRO A 217 0.45 -7.12 -17.57
CA PRO A 217 0.59 -6.76 -18.98
C PRO A 217 2.04 -6.71 -19.51
N LEU A 218 3.04 -6.65 -18.62
CA LEU A 218 4.46 -6.49 -18.97
C LEU A 218 5.30 -7.73 -18.70
N LEU A 219 4.83 -8.62 -17.84
CA LEU A 219 5.58 -9.79 -17.39
C LEU A 219 4.89 -11.08 -17.83
N GLU A 220 5.70 -12.08 -18.18
CA GLU A 220 5.19 -13.42 -18.41
C GLU A 220 4.50 -13.97 -17.14
N ASN A 221 3.36 -14.65 -17.32
CA ASN A 221 2.61 -15.24 -16.20
C ASN A 221 3.50 -16.15 -15.32
N GLN A 222 4.41 -16.92 -15.92
CA GLN A 222 5.34 -17.79 -15.18
C GLN A 222 6.28 -17.00 -14.26
N ARG A 223 6.71 -15.79 -14.66
CA ARG A 223 7.55 -14.93 -13.82
C ARG A 223 6.77 -14.44 -12.60
N ILE A 224 5.53 -13.98 -12.81
CA ILE A 224 4.65 -13.54 -11.73
C ILE A 224 4.37 -14.70 -10.76
N GLU A 225 3.98 -15.87 -11.25
CA GLU A 225 3.73 -17.05 -10.40
C GLU A 225 4.96 -17.43 -9.57
N LYS A 226 6.16 -17.39 -10.17
CA LYS A 226 7.41 -17.67 -9.47
C LYS A 226 7.68 -16.66 -8.35
N MET A 227 7.39 -15.38 -8.59
CA MET A 227 7.53 -14.34 -7.57
C MET A 227 6.54 -14.53 -6.42
N ILE A 228 5.27 -14.85 -6.72
CA ILE A 228 4.25 -15.13 -5.70
C ILE A 228 4.63 -16.36 -4.87
N LYS A 229 5.05 -17.45 -5.50
CA LYS A 229 5.53 -18.67 -4.80
C LYS A 229 6.69 -18.37 -3.85
N LYS A 230 7.63 -17.52 -4.27
CA LYS A 230 8.74 -17.09 -3.41
C LYS A 230 8.27 -16.21 -2.26
N GLY A 231 7.33 -15.30 -2.50
CA GLY A 231 6.83 -14.38 -1.47
C GLY A 231 5.94 -15.04 -0.43
N LEU A 232 5.24 -16.11 -0.79
CA LEU A 232 4.28 -16.81 0.06
C LEU A 232 4.72 -18.23 0.43
N TYR A 233 6.02 -18.53 0.39
CA TYR A 233 6.56 -19.89 0.60
C TYR A 233 6.18 -20.50 1.96
N TYR A 234 5.87 -19.67 2.96
CA TYR A 234 5.52 -20.06 4.32
C TYR A 234 4.01 -20.35 4.49
N ILE A 235 3.20 -20.07 3.47
CA ILE A 235 1.77 -20.32 3.46
C ILE A 235 1.52 -21.76 2.98
N PRO A 236 0.67 -22.56 3.68
CA PRO A 236 0.30 -23.91 3.27
C PRO A 236 -0.31 -23.93 1.87
N HIS A 237 -0.02 -25.01 1.14
CA HIS A 237 -0.41 -25.18 -0.27
C HIS A 237 -1.91 -24.90 -0.52
N GLU A 238 -2.82 -25.42 0.33
CA GLU A 238 -4.26 -25.22 0.16
C GLU A 238 -4.68 -23.74 0.21
N ILE A 239 -4.06 -22.97 1.11
CA ILE A 239 -4.33 -21.53 1.26
C ILE A 239 -3.65 -20.75 0.13
N PHE A 240 -2.45 -21.18 -0.27
CA PHE A 240 -1.75 -20.62 -1.43
C PHE A 240 -2.57 -20.74 -2.71
N GLU A 241 -3.17 -21.90 -2.98
CA GLU A 241 -4.02 -22.11 -4.16
C GLU A 241 -5.26 -21.20 -4.16
N LYS A 242 -5.88 -20.98 -2.99
CA LYS A 242 -6.97 -19.99 -2.85
C LYS A 242 -6.47 -18.57 -3.15
N MET A 243 -5.30 -18.18 -2.63
CA MET A 243 -4.68 -16.89 -2.95
C MET A 243 -4.40 -16.74 -4.44
N MET A 244 -3.85 -17.76 -5.09
CA MET A 244 -3.61 -17.76 -6.54
C MET A 244 -4.91 -17.62 -7.34
N LYS A 245 -5.97 -18.34 -6.94
CA LYS A 245 -7.28 -18.23 -7.57
C LYS A 245 -7.87 -16.83 -7.41
N PHE A 246 -7.70 -16.22 -6.25
CA PHE A 246 -8.12 -14.84 -6.01
C PHE A 246 -7.33 -13.83 -6.86
N THR A 247 -5.99 -13.90 -6.84
CA THR A 247 -5.13 -12.96 -7.56
C THR A 247 -5.34 -13.03 -9.07
N ASN A 248 -5.64 -14.20 -9.63
CA ASN A 248 -6.00 -14.36 -11.04
C ASN A 248 -7.31 -13.63 -11.42
N LYS A 249 -8.24 -13.46 -10.47
CA LYS A 249 -9.49 -12.71 -10.68
C LYS A 249 -9.29 -11.21 -10.48
N LEU A 250 -8.28 -10.79 -9.71
CA LEU A 250 -8.09 -9.41 -9.27
C LEU A 250 -8.16 -8.39 -10.42
N PRO A 251 -7.47 -8.55 -11.58
CA PRO A 251 -7.56 -7.58 -12.67
C PRO A 251 -8.97 -7.36 -13.22
N GLN A 252 -9.84 -8.37 -13.13
CA GLN A 252 -11.23 -8.30 -13.60
C GLN A 252 -12.15 -7.59 -12.60
N LEU A 253 -11.77 -7.59 -11.32
CA LEU A 253 -12.46 -6.89 -10.22
C LEU A 253 -12.08 -5.40 -10.18
N MET A 254 -10.88 -5.07 -10.65
CA MET A 254 -10.37 -3.68 -10.74
C MET A 254 -10.96 -2.95 -11.95
N LYS A 255 -12.29 -2.83 -11.99
CA LYS A 255 -13.07 -2.14 -13.02
C LYS A 255 -13.92 -1.05 -12.38
N GLY A 256 -13.91 0.13 -13.00
CA GLY A 256 -14.68 1.28 -12.52
C GLY A 256 -13.82 2.23 -11.68
N ASP A 257 -14.45 2.92 -10.74
CA ASP A 257 -13.77 3.76 -9.75
C ASP A 257 -13.21 2.94 -8.58
N THR A 258 -12.35 3.55 -7.77
CA THR A 258 -11.68 2.91 -6.63
C THR A 258 -12.67 2.31 -5.62
N PHE A 259 -13.85 2.90 -5.40
CA PHE A 259 -14.83 2.38 -4.45
C PHE A 259 -15.57 1.17 -5.02
N GLN A 260 -15.89 1.18 -6.31
CA GLN A 260 -16.44 0.02 -7.02
C GLN A 260 -15.45 -1.15 -7.02
N SER A 261 -14.18 -0.88 -7.35
CA SER A 261 -13.09 -1.85 -7.25
C SER A 261 -12.97 -2.39 -5.83
N PHE A 262 -13.00 -1.53 -4.81
CA PHE A 262 -12.95 -1.94 -3.41
C PHE A 262 -14.09 -2.87 -3.01
N ILE A 263 -15.33 -2.55 -3.40
CA ILE A 263 -16.49 -3.40 -3.08
C ILE A 263 -16.33 -4.78 -3.74
N ALA A 264 -15.99 -4.81 -5.04
CA ALA A 264 -15.82 -6.05 -5.79
C ALA A 264 -14.69 -6.92 -5.24
N VAL A 265 -13.53 -6.31 -4.93
CA VAL A 265 -12.37 -6.98 -4.35
C VAL A 265 -12.69 -7.51 -2.95
N THR A 266 -13.33 -6.71 -2.10
CA THR A 266 -13.71 -7.13 -0.75
C THR A 266 -14.66 -8.31 -0.77
N ASP A 267 -15.73 -8.24 -1.57
CA ASP A 267 -16.72 -9.30 -1.66
C ASP A 267 -16.10 -10.60 -2.19
N ALA A 268 -15.31 -10.53 -3.26
CA ALA A 268 -14.62 -11.69 -3.82
C ALA A 268 -13.56 -12.28 -2.86
N PHE A 269 -12.87 -11.43 -2.08
CA PHE A 269 -11.87 -11.88 -1.12
C PHE A 269 -12.54 -12.67 0.01
N ILE A 270 -13.61 -12.11 0.57
CA ILE A 270 -14.39 -12.78 1.60
C ILE A 270 -14.97 -14.10 1.08
N GLU A 271 -15.48 -14.15 -0.15
CA GLU A 271 -16.03 -15.38 -0.74
C GLU A 271 -14.99 -16.48 -1.00
N GLU A 272 -13.76 -16.14 -1.37
CA GLU A 272 -12.73 -17.15 -1.66
C GLU A 272 -12.19 -17.81 -0.39
N PHE A 273 -12.13 -17.03 0.71
CA PHE A 273 -11.55 -17.50 1.95
C PHE A 273 -12.55 -17.98 3.00
N LEU A 274 -13.85 -17.66 2.87
CA LEU A 274 -14.95 -18.26 3.65
C LEU A 274 -15.38 -19.65 3.17
#